data_AF-A0A428YD49-F1
#
_entry.id   AF-A0A428YD49-F1
#
_cell.length_a   1.000
_cell.length_b   1.000
_cell.length_c   1.000
_cell.angle_alpha   90.00
_cell.angle_beta   90.00
_cell.angle_gamma   90.00
#
_symmetry.space_group_name_H-M   'P 1'
#
loop_
_entity.id
_entity.type
_entity.pdbx_description
1 polymer ?
#
loop_
_entity_poly.entity_id
_entity_poly.type
_entity_poly.pdbx_seq_one_letter_code
_entity_poly.pdbx_strand_id
1 'polypeptide(L)'
;MGYAQRRPPVSYGMLHSVNISPDVLESAAADPASPAWGIIWEQSCHQGSCDPASVALLPWLAETIATFSPVGCETAVTLAGFIALDATDADRATYADEIAALRDEEVLVDLLSEDSAIEPGLSSELGQRLHAAAVQAGREFVAAGLTHLFGQLSCPNCGTRFNLAGHLASIP
;
A
#
# COMPACT_ATOMS: atom_id res chain seq x y z
N MET A 1 -18.15 9.38 26.32
CA MET A 1 -17.00 8.61 26.86
C MET A 1 -17.20 7.15 26.46
N GLY A 2 -16.68 6.76 25.30
CA GLY A 2 -16.66 5.37 24.84
C GLY A 2 -15.20 4.98 24.67
N TYR A 3 -14.69 4.13 25.54
CA TYR A 3 -13.35 3.57 25.42
C TYR A 3 -13.38 2.56 24.28
N ALA A 4 -12.72 2.87 23.16
CA ALA A 4 -12.40 1.88 22.15
C ALA A 4 -11.61 0.76 22.85
N GLN A 5 -12.20 -0.42 22.93
CA GLN A 5 -11.53 -1.63 23.39
C GLN A 5 -10.38 -1.91 22.41
N ARG A 6 -9.17 -1.51 22.79
CA ARG A 6 -7.95 -1.98 22.12
C ARG A 6 -7.96 -3.50 22.23
N ARG A 7 -7.99 -4.20 21.10
CA ARG A 7 -7.70 -5.64 21.06
C ARG A 7 -6.34 -5.88 21.72
N PRO A 8 -6.14 -7.01 22.42
CA PRO A 8 -4.80 -7.40 22.85
C PRO A 8 -3.90 -7.56 21.62
N PRO A 9 -2.59 -7.28 21.73
CA PRO A 9 -1.65 -7.42 20.62
C PRO A 9 -1.72 -8.84 20.04
N VAL A 10 -1.59 -8.94 18.71
CA VAL A 10 -1.61 -10.23 18.01
C VAL A 10 -0.55 -11.12 18.63
N SER A 11 -0.98 -12.20 19.28
CA SER A 11 -0.05 -13.21 19.79
C SER A 11 0.67 -13.82 18.59
N TYR A 12 2.00 -13.84 18.59
CA TYR A 12 2.83 -14.47 17.55
C TYR A 12 2.38 -15.90 17.17
N GLY A 13 1.64 -16.59 18.05
CA GLY A 13 0.99 -17.86 17.77
C GLY A 13 -0.09 -17.85 16.67
N MET A 14 -0.56 -16.68 16.22
CA MET A 14 -1.49 -16.59 15.08
C MET A 14 -0.76 -16.63 13.72
N LEU A 15 0.56 -16.40 13.71
CA LEU A 15 1.39 -16.37 12.50
C LEU A 15 1.99 -17.73 12.13
N HIS A 16 1.63 -18.83 12.82
CA HIS A 16 2.18 -20.17 12.56
C HIS A 16 1.97 -20.70 11.13
N SER A 17 1.07 -20.10 10.37
CA SER A 17 0.85 -20.42 8.95
C SER A 17 1.88 -19.78 8.01
N VAL A 18 2.63 -18.79 8.48
CA VAL A 18 3.66 -18.07 7.73
C VAL A 18 5.01 -18.39 8.35
N ASN A 19 5.96 -18.88 7.55
CA ASN A 19 7.25 -19.34 8.05
C ASN A 19 8.25 -18.18 8.30
N ILE A 20 7.81 -17.15 9.02
CA ILE A 20 8.63 -16.00 9.42
C ILE A 20 8.94 -16.11 10.90
N SER A 21 10.21 -15.95 11.28
CA SER A 21 10.61 -16.03 12.68
C SER A 21 10.15 -14.79 13.47
N PRO A 22 9.81 -14.95 14.77
CA PRO A 22 9.44 -13.83 15.63
C PRO A 22 10.50 -12.73 15.71
N ASP A 23 11.80 -13.10 15.74
CA ASP A 23 12.91 -12.14 15.79
C ASP A 23 12.97 -11.23 14.56
N VAL A 24 12.60 -11.75 13.37
CA VAL A 24 12.53 -10.98 12.13
C VAL A 24 11.40 -9.97 12.20
N LEU A 25 10.23 -10.39 12.68
CA LEU A 25 9.07 -9.50 12.86
C LEU A 25 9.36 -8.42 13.91
N GLU A 26 9.99 -8.76 15.03
CA GLU A 26 10.37 -7.79 16.06
C GLU A 26 11.38 -6.77 15.54
N SER A 27 12.39 -7.23 14.79
CA SER A 27 13.38 -6.36 14.15
C SER A 27 12.76 -5.42 13.12
N ALA A 28 11.75 -5.88 12.39
CA ALA A 28 11.00 -5.08 11.42
C ALA A 28 10.09 -4.06 12.10
N ALA A 29 9.42 -4.44 13.20
CA ALA A 29 8.54 -3.56 13.96
C ALA A 29 9.30 -2.49 14.77
N ALA A 30 10.56 -2.74 15.12
CA ALA A 30 11.39 -1.77 15.83
C ALA A 30 11.94 -0.66 14.92
N ASP A 31 12.14 -0.94 13.64
CA ASP A 31 12.74 -0.01 12.68
C ASP A 31 12.12 -0.17 11.28
N PRO A 32 11.41 0.84 10.75
CA PRO A 32 10.84 0.79 9.41
C PRO A 32 11.89 0.62 8.29
N ALA A 33 13.14 1.02 8.52
CA ALA A 33 14.24 0.85 7.56
C ALA A 33 14.98 -0.49 7.72
N SER A 34 14.52 -1.36 8.62
CA SER A 34 15.19 -2.61 8.94
C SER A 34 15.31 -3.54 7.72
N PRO A 35 16.47 -4.19 7.51
CA PRO A 35 16.61 -5.19 6.45
C PRO A 35 15.71 -6.42 6.66
N ALA A 36 15.14 -6.59 7.87
CA ALA A 36 14.16 -7.63 8.17
C ALA A 36 12.92 -7.55 7.25
N TRP A 37 12.54 -6.36 6.78
CA TRP A 37 11.45 -6.19 5.82
C TRP A 37 11.72 -6.91 4.50
N GLY A 38 12.98 -7.00 4.04
CA GLY A 38 13.35 -7.77 2.85
C GLY A 38 13.11 -9.26 3.04
N ILE A 39 13.44 -9.80 4.22
CA ILE A 39 13.22 -11.21 4.56
C ILE A 39 11.71 -11.52 4.59
N ILE A 40 10.92 -10.66 5.23
CA ILE A 40 9.46 -10.79 5.28
C ILE A 40 8.89 -10.78 3.86
N TRP A 41 9.35 -9.85 3.03
CA TRP A 41 8.91 -9.73 1.64
C TRP A 41 9.20 -11.00 0.84
N GLU A 42 10.45 -11.48 0.87
CA GLU A 42 10.88 -12.68 0.14
C GLU A 42 10.11 -13.93 0.60
N GLN A 43 9.78 -14.04 1.88
CA GLN A 43 9.03 -15.18 2.40
C GLN A 43 7.53 -15.09 2.14
N SER A 44 6.98 -13.87 2.05
CA SER A 44 5.55 -13.64 1.85
C SER A 44 5.17 -13.63 0.37
N CYS A 45 6.05 -13.11 -0.50
CA CYS A 45 5.72 -12.87 -1.89
C CYS A 45 6.83 -13.35 -2.84
N HIS A 46 6.43 -14.10 -3.85
CA HIS A 46 7.30 -14.74 -4.83
C HIS A 46 6.83 -14.38 -6.25
N GLN A 47 7.75 -13.91 -7.08
CA GLN A 47 7.51 -13.64 -8.51
C GLN A 47 6.31 -12.72 -8.80
N GLY A 48 6.07 -11.74 -7.92
CA GLY A 48 5.01 -10.74 -8.11
C GLY A 48 3.63 -11.14 -7.58
N SER A 49 3.51 -12.25 -6.86
CA SER A 49 2.30 -12.63 -6.11
C SER A 49 2.65 -13.05 -4.68
N CYS A 50 1.73 -12.88 -3.75
CA CYS A 50 1.90 -13.32 -2.36
C CYS A 50 1.32 -14.72 -2.11
N ASP A 51 1.98 -15.48 -1.23
CA ASP A 51 1.47 -16.76 -0.76
C ASP A 51 0.15 -16.53 -0.03
N PRO A 52 -0.92 -17.30 -0.30
CA PRO A 52 -2.22 -17.14 0.36
C PRO A 52 -2.16 -17.16 1.89
N ALA A 53 -1.23 -17.91 2.49
CA ALA A 53 -1.05 -17.95 3.94
C ALA A 53 -0.57 -16.62 4.53
N SER A 54 0.08 -15.77 3.72
CA SER A 54 0.60 -14.46 4.13
C SER A 54 -0.50 -13.49 4.55
N VAL A 55 -1.76 -13.75 4.20
CA VAL A 55 -2.91 -12.96 4.68
C VAL A 55 -2.97 -12.89 6.21
N ALA A 56 -2.46 -13.91 6.91
CA ALA A 56 -2.37 -13.91 8.37
C ALA A 56 -1.47 -12.81 8.93
N LEU A 57 -0.61 -12.17 8.11
CA LEU A 57 0.22 -11.03 8.51
C LEU A 57 -0.55 -9.71 8.58
N LEU A 58 -1.73 -9.59 7.94
CA LEU A 58 -2.46 -8.32 7.86
C LEU A 58 -2.74 -7.68 9.24
N PRO A 59 -3.16 -8.42 10.28
CA PRO A 59 -3.31 -7.86 11.62
C PRO A 59 -2.01 -7.28 12.20
N TRP A 60 -0.90 -8.02 12.08
CA TRP A 60 0.40 -7.57 12.57
C TRP A 60 0.92 -6.36 11.79
N LEU A 61 0.72 -6.33 10.47
CA LEU A 61 1.10 -5.20 9.61
C LEU A 61 0.30 -3.95 9.98
N ALA A 62 -1.02 -4.06 10.15
CA ALA A 62 -1.87 -2.94 10.54
C ALA A 62 -1.45 -2.35 11.89
N GLU A 63 -1.17 -3.20 12.89
CA GLU A 63 -0.67 -2.75 14.19
C GLU A 63 0.71 -2.07 14.07
N THR A 64 1.63 -2.66 13.31
CA THR A 64 3.00 -2.15 13.13
C THR A 64 3.00 -0.79 12.42
N ILE A 65 2.26 -0.68 11.32
CA ILE A 65 2.14 0.56 10.54
C ILE A 65 1.58 1.69 11.40
N ALA A 66 0.60 1.41 12.25
CA ALA A 66 0.02 2.39 13.16
C ALA A 66 1.03 2.92 14.22
N THR A 67 2.16 2.25 14.42
CA THR A 67 3.24 2.73 15.31
C THR A 67 4.30 3.57 14.60
N PHE A 68 4.34 3.51 13.27
CA PHE A 68 5.32 4.24 12.48
C PHE A 68 4.86 5.66 12.19
N SER A 69 5.84 6.52 11.89
CA SER A 69 5.58 7.79 11.23
C SER A 69 5.00 7.54 9.83
N PRO A 70 4.10 8.39 9.32
CA PRO A 70 3.61 8.31 7.95
C PRO A 70 4.76 8.30 6.92
N VAL A 71 5.80 9.09 7.19
CA VAL A 71 7.06 9.07 6.44
C VAL A 71 7.92 7.92 6.95
N GLY A 72 8.26 6.96 6.07
CA GLY A 72 9.11 5.79 6.38
C GLY A 72 8.36 4.45 6.46
N CYS A 73 7.03 4.43 6.51
CA CYS A 73 6.26 3.19 6.61
C CYS A 73 6.01 2.51 5.24
N GLU A 74 6.62 3.01 4.16
CA GLU A 74 6.25 2.68 2.78
C GLU A 74 6.41 1.18 2.50
N THR A 75 7.49 0.56 2.99
CA THR A 75 7.73 -0.87 2.78
C THR A 75 6.66 -1.73 3.45
N ALA A 76 6.27 -1.39 4.68
CA ALA A 76 5.25 -2.13 5.43
C ALA A 76 3.87 -1.97 4.78
N VAL A 77 3.49 -0.75 4.41
CA VAL A 77 2.21 -0.45 3.73
C VAL A 77 2.15 -1.13 2.37
N THR A 78 3.24 -1.08 1.60
CA THR A 78 3.32 -1.71 0.28
C THR A 78 3.12 -3.22 0.40
N LEU A 79 3.82 -3.89 1.32
CA LEU A 79 3.66 -5.32 1.55
C LEU A 79 2.22 -5.68 1.92
N ALA A 80 1.63 -4.92 2.85
CA ALA A 80 0.25 -5.13 3.27
C ALA A 80 -0.75 -4.95 2.12
N GLY A 81 -0.51 -3.97 1.24
CA GLY A 81 -1.28 -3.76 0.02
C GLY A 81 -1.21 -4.93 -0.96
N PHE A 82 -0.01 -5.48 -1.19
CA PHE A 82 0.18 -6.65 -2.06
C PHE A 82 -0.55 -7.89 -1.51
N ILE A 83 -0.42 -8.16 -0.21
CA ILE A 83 -1.12 -9.28 0.44
C ILE A 83 -2.64 -9.10 0.33
N ALA A 84 -3.16 -7.89 0.59
CA ALA A 84 -4.60 -7.61 0.48
C ALA A 84 -5.13 -7.70 -0.96
N LEU A 85 -4.30 -7.37 -1.95
CA LEU A 85 -4.61 -7.48 -3.37
C LEU A 85 -4.78 -8.95 -3.78
N ASP A 86 -3.84 -9.82 -3.39
CA ASP A 86 -3.85 -11.24 -3.73
C ASP A 86 -4.77 -12.09 -2.83
N ALA A 87 -5.25 -11.54 -1.72
CA ALA A 87 -6.22 -12.19 -0.85
C ALA A 87 -7.51 -12.58 -1.61
N THR A 88 -8.15 -13.68 -1.20
CA THR A 88 -9.47 -14.03 -1.76
C THR A 88 -10.56 -13.09 -1.25
N ASP A 89 -11.75 -13.11 -1.84
CA ASP A 89 -12.88 -12.31 -1.32
C ASP A 89 -13.28 -12.71 0.12
N ALA A 90 -13.18 -14.00 0.46
CA ALA A 90 -13.45 -14.48 1.81
C ALA A 90 -12.40 -13.98 2.80
N ASP A 91 -11.14 -13.97 2.39
CA ASP A 91 -10.03 -13.44 3.19
C ASP A 91 -10.16 -11.93 3.37
N ARG A 92 -10.44 -11.17 2.30
CA ARG A 92 -10.70 -9.73 2.39
C ARG A 92 -11.87 -9.40 3.30
N ALA A 93 -12.92 -10.23 3.31
CA ALA A 93 -14.04 -10.08 4.24
C ALA A 93 -13.63 -10.40 5.69
N THR A 94 -12.73 -11.37 5.89
CA THR A 94 -12.22 -11.76 7.20
C THR A 94 -11.34 -10.68 7.83
N TYR A 95 -10.47 -10.05 7.02
CA TYR A 95 -9.52 -9.02 7.46
C TYR A 95 -9.95 -7.60 7.03
N ALA A 96 -11.25 -7.36 6.89
CA ALA A 96 -11.78 -6.12 6.34
C ALA A 96 -11.40 -4.89 7.17
N ASP A 97 -11.37 -5.03 8.50
CA ASP A 97 -11.03 -3.94 9.42
C ASP A 97 -9.54 -3.58 9.33
N GLU A 98 -8.67 -4.60 9.27
CA GLU A 98 -7.23 -4.43 9.10
C GLU A 98 -6.92 -3.78 7.74
N ILE A 99 -7.54 -4.26 6.66
CA ILE A 99 -7.39 -3.66 5.32
C ILE A 99 -7.94 -2.24 5.29
N ALA A 100 -9.02 -1.94 6.01
CA ALA A 100 -9.54 -0.58 6.12
C ALA A 100 -8.59 0.33 6.92
N ALA A 101 -7.95 -0.17 7.97
CA ALA A 101 -6.96 0.58 8.75
C ALA A 101 -5.70 0.93 7.95
N LEU A 102 -5.29 0.09 7.00
CA LEU A 102 -4.20 0.39 6.06
C LEU A 102 -4.52 1.54 5.10
N ARG A 103 -5.80 1.93 4.99
CA ARG A 103 -6.26 2.94 4.05
C ARG A 103 -6.31 4.36 4.64
N ASP A 104 -5.61 4.61 5.74
CA ASP A 104 -5.54 5.96 6.31
C ASP A 104 -5.06 6.96 5.23
N GLU A 105 -5.88 7.99 4.99
CA GLU A 105 -5.73 8.90 3.86
C GLU A 105 -4.46 9.74 3.96
N GLU A 106 -3.92 9.91 5.17
CA GLU A 106 -2.67 10.63 5.43
C GLU A 106 -1.42 9.86 4.94
N VAL A 107 -1.51 8.52 4.85
CA VAL A 107 -0.41 7.64 4.43
C VAL A 107 -0.42 7.40 2.91
N LEU A 108 -1.56 7.54 2.24
CA LEU A 108 -1.75 6.90 0.94
C LEU A 108 -1.59 7.73 -0.33
N VAL A 109 -1.57 9.06 -0.32
CA VAL A 109 -1.36 9.79 -1.60
C VAL A 109 -0.65 11.13 -1.42
N ASP A 110 0.67 11.12 -1.66
CA ASP A 110 1.47 12.34 -1.91
C ASP A 110 1.21 12.95 -3.32
N LEU A 111 0.59 12.18 -4.23
CA LEU A 111 0.27 12.69 -5.58
C LEU A 111 -0.72 13.87 -5.57
N LEU A 112 -1.52 14.00 -4.50
CA LEU A 112 -2.55 15.01 -4.32
C LEU A 112 -2.10 16.19 -3.44
N SER A 113 -0.83 16.20 -3.01
CA SER A 113 -0.30 17.33 -2.26
C SER A 113 -0.41 18.62 -3.08
N GLU A 114 -0.72 19.75 -2.42
CA GLU A 114 -0.86 21.06 -3.08
C GLU A 114 0.47 21.50 -3.77
N ASP A 115 1.60 20.94 -3.34
CA ASP A 115 2.93 21.17 -3.91
C ASP A 115 3.28 20.21 -5.08
N SER A 116 2.35 19.37 -5.51
CA SER A 116 2.57 18.40 -6.59
C SER A 116 2.88 19.11 -7.92
N ALA A 117 4.05 18.82 -8.50
CA ALA A 117 4.47 19.35 -9.81
C ALA A 117 3.72 18.71 -11.00
N ILE A 118 2.67 17.94 -10.72
CA ILE A 118 1.88 17.19 -11.69
C ILE A 118 0.67 18.02 -12.09
N GLU A 119 0.55 18.33 -13.38
CA GLU A 119 -0.71 18.82 -13.95
C GLU A 119 -1.68 17.64 -14.09
N PRO A 120 -2.80 17.62 -13.35
CA PRO A 120 -3.73 16.50 -13.40
C PRO A 120 -4.37 16.37 -14.78
N GLY A 121 -4.48 15.13 -15.25
CA GLY A 121 -5.03 14.80 -16.56
C GLY A 121 -5.16 13.30 -16.76
N LEU A 122 -5.79 12.90 -17.87
CA LEU A 122 -5.96 11.50 -18.24
C LEU A 122 -5.35 11.29 -19.63
N SER A 123 -4.02 11.29 -19.69
CA SER A 123 -3.26 11.27 -20.95
C SER A 123 -3.30 9.92 -21.68
N SER A 124 -4.01 8.91 -21.14
CA SER A 124 -4.16 7.59 -21.74
C SER A 124 -5.60 7.08 -21.64
N GLU A 125 -5.99 6.23 -22.60
CA GLU A 125 -7.30 5.58 -22.62
C GLU A 125 -7.49 4.64 -21.41
N LEU A 126 -6.42 3.99 -20.95
CA LEU A 126 -6.43 3.19 -19.72
C LEU A 126 -6.74 4.07 -18.49
N GLY A 127 -6.08 5.22 -18.37
CA GLY A 127 -6.33 6.18 -17.29
C GLY A 127 -7.78 6.67 -17.27
N GLN A 128 -8.34 6.97 -18.45
CA GLN A 128 -9.76 7.37 -18.57
C GLN A 128 -10.72 6.29 -18.09
N ARG A 129 -10.47 5.03 -18.48
CA ARG A 129 -11.30 3.89 -18.09
C ARG A 129 -11.20 3.61 -16.59
N LEU A 130 -10.00 3.64 -16.02
CA LEU A 130 -9.78 3.45 -14.59
C LEU A 130 -10.44 4.57 -13.78
N HIS A 131 -10.29 5.82 -14.20
CA HIS A 131 -10.94 6.96 -13.57
C HIS A 131 -12.47 6.81 -13.57
N ALA A 132 -13.06 6.46 -14.72
CA ALA A 132 -14.50 6.22 -14.82
C ALA A 132 -14.96 5.08 -13.89
N ALA A 133 -14.21 3.99 -13.81
CA ALA A 133 -14.51 2.88 -12.90
C ALA A 133 -14.42 3.31 -11.42
N ALA A 134 -13.41 4.09 -11.04
CA ALA A 134 -13.26 4.63 -9.69
C ALA A 134 -14.43 5.55 -9.30
N VAL A 135 -14.85 6.44 -10.21
CA VAL A 135 -16.03 7.30 -10.01
C VAL A 135 -17.29 6.47 -9.85
N GLN A 136 -17.51 5.48 -10.73
CA GLN A 136 -18.68 4.60 -10.64
C GLN A 136 -18.73 3.79 -9.33
N ALA A 137 -17.56 3.45 -8.78
CA ALA A 137 -17.43 2.77 -7.50
C ALA A 137 -17.50 3.70 -6.27
N GLY A 138 -17.72 5.01 -6.45
CA GLY A 138 -17.77 5.99 -5.36
C GLY A 138 -16.41 6.23 -4.68
N ARG A 139 -15.30 5.96 -5.37
CA ARG A 139 -13.93 6.10 -4.83
C ARG A 139 -13.31 7.41 -5.31
N GLU A 140 -13.82 8.53 -4.78
CA GLU A 140 -13.46 9.89 -5.23
C GLU A 140 -11.95 10.18 -5.10
N PHE A 141 -11.34 9.80 -3.99
CA PHE A 141 -9.91 9.97 -3.76
C PHE A 141 -9.05 9.17 -4.77
N VAL A 142 -9.48 7.95 -5.12
CA VAL A 142 -8.80 7.14 -6.15
C VAL A 142 -8.96 7.76 -7.52
N ALA A 143 -10.16 8.27 -7.85
CA ALA A 143 -10.38 8.99 -9.10
C ALA A 143 -9.46 10.22 -9.20
N ALA A 144 -9.34 11.01 -8.13
CA ALA A 144 -8.41 12.14 -8.06
C ALA A 144 -6.95 11.70 -8.20
N GLY A 145 -6.51 10.65 -7.49
CA GLY A 145 -5.15 10.12 -7.62
C GLY A 145 -4.82 9.65 -9.05
N LEU A 146 -5.80 9.06 -9.75
CA LEU A 146 -5.64 8.63 -11.14
C LEU A 146 -5.41 9.80 -12.10
N THR A 147 -5.98 10.98 -11.87
CA THR A 147 -5.66 12.15 -12.71
C THR A 147 -4.24 12.64 -12.50
N HIS A 148 -3.63 12.37 -11.35
CA HIS A 148 -2.23 12.72 -11.11
C HIS A 148 -1.30 11.63 -11.67
N LEU A 149 -1.61 10.35 -11.46
CA LEU A 149 -0.85 9.23 -12.04
C LEU A 149 -0.83 9.28 -13.58
N PHE A 150 -1.98 9.60 -14.19
CA PHE A 150 -2.13 9.76 -15.64
C PHE A 150 -2.00 11.22 -16.12
N GLY A 151 -1.54 12.11 -15.23
CA GLY A 151 -1.29 13.53 -15.48
C GLY A 151 0.03 13.79 -16.20
N GLN A 152 0.37 15.06 -16.37
CA GLN A 152 1.63 15.47 -17.00
C GLN A 152 2.56 16.10 -15.98
N LEU A 153 3.85 15.83 -16.12
CA LEU A 153 4.89 16.42 -15.31
C LEU A 153 6.02 16.90 -16.20
N SER A 154 6.59 18.03 -15.83
CA SER A 154 7.68 18.68 -16.57
C SER A 154 9.00 18.36 -15.89
N CYS A 155 9.96 17.80 -16.64
CA CYS A 155 11.29 17.57 -16.10
C CYS A 155 11.92 18.93 -15.71
N PRO A 156 12.34 19.14 -14.46
CA PRO A 156 12.91 20.42 -14.03
C PRO A 156 14.27 20.71 -14.67
N ASN A 157 14.94 19.68 -15.22
CA ASN A 157 16.27 19.82 -15.82
C ASN A 157 16.22 20.15 -17.32
N CYS A 158 15.28 19.57 -18.08
CA CYS A 158 15.24 19.74 -19.55
C CYS A 158 13.90 20.24 -20.10
N GLY A 159 12.88 20.41 -19.26
CA GLY A 159 11.56 20.92 -19.67
C GLY A 159 10.69 19.94 -20.44
N THR A 160 11.17 18.72 -20.72
CA THR A 160 10.36 17.68 -21.36
C THR A 160 9.15 17.35 -20.51
N ARG A 161 7.96 17.38 -21.13
CA ARG A 161 6.71 16.95 -20.51
C ARG A 161 6.49 15.47 -20.76
N PHE A 162 6.15 14.73 -19.72
CA PHE A 162 5.85 13.31 -19.81
C PHE A 162 4.76 12.92 -18.82
N ASN A 163 4.12 11.79 -19.08
CA ASN A 163 3.22 11.15 -18.13
C ASN A 163 4.01 10.13 -17.30
N LEU A 164 3.81 10.11 -15.97
CA LEU A 164 4.52 9.21 -15.06
C LEU A 164 4.31 7.74 -15.42
N ALA A 165 3.05 7.31 -15.54
CA ALA A 165 2.71 5.92 -15.85
C ALA A 165 3.26 5.46 -17.20
N GLY A 166 3.13 6.30 -18.24
CA GLY A 166 3.65 6.02 -19.57
C GLY A 166 5.19 5.98 -19.61
N HIS A 167 5.86 6.83 -18.84
CA HIS A 167 7.31 6.81 -18.75
C HIS A 167 7.82 5.55 -18.04
N LEU A 168 7.25 5.20 -16.88
CA LEU A 168 7.60 3.97 -16.15
C LEU A 168 7.39 2.71 -17.00
N ALA A 169 6.28 2.65 -17.75
CA ALA A 169 6.00 1.52 -18.66
C ALA A 169 6.97 1.44 -19.86
N SER A 170 7.75 2.50 -20.11
CA SER A 170 8.73 2.57 -21.21
C SER A 170 10.18 2.41 -20.77
N ILE A 171 10.45 2.32 -19.46
CA ILE A 171 11.79 2.01 -18.94
C ILE A 171 12.04 0.51 -19.19
N PRO A 172 13.12 0.14 -19.91
CA PRO A 172 13.42 -1.24 -20.25
C PRO A 172 13.87 -2.08 -19.07
#